data_AF-A8PZP1-F1
#
_entry.id   AF-A8PZP1-F1
#
_cell.length_a   1.000
_cell.length_b   1.000
_cell.length_c   1.000
_cell.angle_alpha   90.00
_cell.angle_beta   90.00
_cell.angle_gamma   90.00
#
_symmetry.space_group_name_H-M   'P 1'
#
loop_
_entity.id
_entity.type
_entity.pdbx_description
1 polymer ?
#
loop_
_entity_poly.entity_id
_entity_poly.type
_entity_poly.pdbx_seq_one_letter_code
_entity_poly.pdbx_strand_id
1 'polypeptide(L)'
;MIAGSGDIKKLCKNELYPKEVVYSTNANINSELENFWKLETIGIQESPQDDDDDQALKHFKRTIIKQGGRYQVCWPWKDSKQKLSNNYGLCLGRLKNLINRLQHNSNLHSYHQILMEKLHSGIIEEVPPTDEVGVIHYLPHHEVLTPSVVNGLNWVGLLAQLSRVLNLG
;
A
#
# COMPACT_ATOMS: atom_id res chain seq x y z
N MET A 1 -7.30 3.31 -29.02
CA MET A 1 -6.31 3.13 -30.09
C MET A 1 -5.91 4.49 -30.63
N ILE A 2 -4.69 4.94 -30.32
CA ILE A 2 -3.92 5.92 -31.10
C ILE A 2 -2.46 5.48 -30.93
N ALA A 3 -1.80 5.09 -32.04
CA ALA A 3 -0.37 4.80 -32.07
C ALA A 3 0.35 5.98 -32.75
N GLY A 4 1.34 6.56 -32.08
CA GLY A 4 2.23 7.56 -32.66
C GLY A 4 3.46 6.89 -33.24
N SER A 5 3.72 7.11 -34.54
CA SER A 5 4.90 6.65 -35.26
C SER A 5 6.06 7.62 -35.05
N GLY A 6 7.07 7.22 -34.27
CA GLY A 6 8.35 7.93 -34.15
C GLY A 6 9.41 7.28 -35.04
N ASP A 7 9.89 8.01 -36.04
CA ASP A 7 10.93 7.60 -36.99
C ASP A 7 12.31 7.51 -36.30
N ILE A 8 12.80 6.28 -36.07
CA ILE A 8 14.08 6.01 -35.39
C ILE A 8 15.28 5.96 -36.37
N LYS A 9 15.09 6.33 -37.64
CA LYS A 9 16.08 6.11 -38.72
C LYS A 9 17.25 7.10 -38.76
N LYS A 10 17.76 7.58 -37.62
CA LYS A 10 18.88 8.55 -37.64
C LYS A 10 20.05 8.31 -36.68
N LEU A 11 20.23 7.09 -36.15
CA LEU A 11 21.38 6.78 -35.29
C LEU A 11 22.11 5.49 -35.68
N CYS A 12 22.34 5.25 -36.98
CA CYS A 12 23.29 4.23 -37.42
C CYS A 12 24.35 4.82 -38.34
N LYS A 13 25.53 5.10 -37.77
CA LYS A 13 26.81 4.93 -38.46
C LYS A 13 27.74 4.18 -37.51
N ASN A 14 27.92 2.89 -37.83
CA ASN A 14 29.04 1.96 -37.57
C ASN A 14 29.73 2.04 -36.19
N GLU A 15 29.90 0.98 -35.41
CA GLU A 15 30.63 -0.24 -35.76
C GLU A 15 30.27 -1.44 -34.84
N LEU A 16 30.29 -2.63 -35.44
CA LEU A 16 30.63 -3.96 -34.90
C LEU A 16 30.06 -4.38 -33.51
N TYR A 17 28.87 -4.98 -33.50
CA TYR A 17 28.36 -5.71 -32.33
C TYR A 17 28.63 -7.23 -32.45
N PRO A 18 28.91 -7.92 -31.34
CA PRO A 18 29.11 -9.37 -31.34
C PRO A 18 27.83 -10.07 -31.79
N LYS A 19 27.94 -11.14 -32.58
CA LYS A 19 26.79 -12.03 -32.83
C LYS A 19 26.38 -12.65 -31.49
N GLU A 20 25.30 -12.14 -30.89
CA GLU A 20 24.62 -12.84 -29.82
C GLU A 20 24.13 -14.18 -30.35
N VAL A 21 24.69 -15.25 -29.79
CA VAL A 21 24.15 -16.60 -29.94
C VAL A 21 22.85 -16.61 -29.13
N VAL A 22 21.73 -16.50 -29.83
CA VAL A 22 20.41 -16.64 -29.22
C VAL A 22 20.20 -18.11 -28.89
N TYR A 23 20.38 -18.47 -27.61
CA TYR A 23 19.87 -19.71 -27.08
C TYR A 23 18.35 -19.57 -26.98
N SER A 24 17.61 -20.23 -27.87
CA SER A 24 16.17 -20.39 -27.70
C SER A 24 15.95 -21.45 -26.64
N THR A 25 15.70 -21.02 -25.41
CA THR A 25 15.05 -21.88 -24.44
C THR A 25 13.57 -21.93 -24.81
N ASN A 26 13.06 -23.11 -25.17
CA ASN A 26 11.63 -23.38 -25.17
C ASN A 26 11.18 -23.45 -23.70
N ALA A 27 11.24 -22.32 -23.01
CA ALA A 27 10.54 -22.14 -21.76
C ALA A 27 9.05 -22.16 -22.08
N ASN A 28 8.30 -23.04 -21.43
CA ASN A 28 6.85 -22.95 -21.46
C ASN A 28 6.47 -21.69 -20.69
N ILE A 29 6.42 -20.55 -21.39
CA ILE A 29 6.17 -19.21 -20.83
C ILE A 29 4.98 -19.22 -19.87
N ASN A 30 3.96 -20.03 -20.15
CA ASN A 30 2.79 -20.17 -19.29
C ASN A 30 3.14 -20.71 -17.89
N SER A 31 4.03 -21.70 -17.80
CA SER A 31 4.45 -22.27 -16.50
C SER A 31 5.33 -21.32 -15.69
N GLU A 32 6.20 -20.55 -16.36
CA GLU A 32 7.03 -19.54 -15.69
C GLU A 32 6.17 -18.36 -15.23
N LEU A 33 5.21 -17.93 -16.04
CA LEU A 33 4.24 -16.89 -15.69
C LEU A 33 3.35 -17.34 -14.53
N GLU A 34 2.85 -18.58 -14.56
CA GLU A 34 2.07 -19.13 -13.46
C GLU A 34 2.87 -19.16 -12.15
N ASN A 35 4.14 -19.59 -12.19
CA ASN A 35 5.02 -19.59 -11.03
C ASN A 35 5.39 -18.18 -10.54
N PHE A 36 5.48 -17.21 -11.46
CA PHE A 36 5.68 -15.80 -11.12
C PHE A 36 4.49 -15.23 -10.34
N TRP A 37 3.25 -15.62 -10.69
CA TRP A 37 2.04 -15.16 -10.01
C TRP A 37 1.65 -16.01 -8.80
N LYS A 38 2.31 -17.15 -8.56
CA LYS A 38 2.10 -17.95 -7.34
C LYS A 38 2.57 -17.18 -6.11
N LEU A 39 1.62 -16.96 -5.18
CA LEU A 39 1.87 -16.32 -3.89
C LEU A 39 2.80 -17.15 -2.99
N GLU A 40 2.85 -18.47 -3.21
CA GLU A 40 3.79 -19.37 -2.52
C GLU A 40 5.25 -18.97 -2.75
N THR A 41 5.57 -18.44 -3.93
CA THR A 41 6.94 -17.98 -4.28
C THR A 41 7.38 -16.78 -3.43
N ILE A 42 6.44 -16.00 -2.88
CA ILE A 42 6.71 -14.87 -1.97
C ILE A 42 6.47 -15.21 -0.49
N GLY A 43 6.29 -16.49 -0.17
CA GLY A 43 6.12 -16.99 1.21
C GLY A 43 4.73 -16.74 1.81
N ILE A 44 3.74 -16.43 0.98
CA ILE A 44 2.34 -16.31 1.38
C ILE A 44 1.65 -17.61 0.98
N GLN A 45 1.20 -18.37 1.97
CA GLN A 45 0.49 -19.63 1.75
C GLN A 45 -0.93 -19.48 2.28
N GLU A 46 -1.91 -19.74 1.42
CA GLU A 46 -3.32 -19.82 1.83
C GLU A 46 -3.51 -21.06 2.70
N SER A 47 -4.25 -20.94 3.80
CA SER A 47 -4.59 -22.11 4.58
C SER A 47 -5.55 -22.98 3.77
N PRO A 48 -5.36 -24.31 3.68
CA PRO A 48 -6.32 -25.20 3.04
C PRO A 48 -7.73 -25.17 3.66
N GLN A 49 -7.88 -24.52 4.83
CA GLN A 49 -9.14 -24.33 5.54
C GLN A 49 -9.77 -22.95 5.32
N ASP A 50 -9.12 -22.03 4.60
CA ASP A 50 -9.68 -20.71 4.33
C ASP A 50 -10.73 -20.82 3.22
N ASP A 51 -12.00 -20.50 3.53
CA ASP A 51 -13.13 -20.49 2.60
C ASP A 51 -13.44 -19.07 2.09
N ASP A 52 -12.49 -18.15 2.21
CA ASP A 52 -12.65 -16.71 1.97
C ASP A 52 -13.19 -16.41 0.56
N ASP A 53 -12.67 -17.10 -0.46
CA ASP A 53 -13.10 -16.93 -1.86
C ASP A 53 -14.54 -17.37 -2.08
N ASP A 54 -14.93 -18.51 -1.49
CA ASP A 54 -16.29 -19.03 -1.57
C ASP A 54 -17.28 -18.11 -0.85
N GLN A 55 -16.89 -17.58 0.31
CA GLN A 55 -17.67 -16.61 1.07
C GLN A 55 -17.81 -15.29 0.31
N ALA A 56 -16.73 -14.79 -0.30
CA ALA A 56 -16.73 -13.58 -1.11
C ALA A 56 -17.63 -13.74 -2.35
N LEU A 57 -17.54 -14.87 -3.04
CA LEU A 57 -18.38 -15.17 -4.20
C LEU A 57 -19.86 -15.29 -3.80
N LYS A 58 -20.16 -15.93 -2.67
CA LYS A 58 -21.51 -16.02 -2.11
C LYS A 58 -22.06 -14.63 -1.75
N HIS A 59 -21.23 -13.77 -1.15
CA HIS A 59 -21.58 -12.39 -0.83
C HIS A 59 -21.86 -11.57 -2.08
N PHE A 60 -21.01 -11.66 -3.10
CA PHE A 60 -21.18 -11.01 -4.39
C PHE A 60 -22.52 -11.40 -5.04
N LYS A 61 -22.78 -12.71 -5.16
CA LYS A 61 -24.02 -13.23 -5.76
C LYS A 61 -25.26 -12.75 -5.01
N ARG A 62 -25.17 -12.60 -3.68
CA ARG A 62 -26.27 -12.13 -2.84
C ARG A 62 -26.53 -10.62 -2.96
N THR A 63 -25.49 -9.83 -3.20
CA THR A 63 -25.56 -8.35 -3.06
C THR A 63 -25.53 -7.61 -4.40
N ILE A 64 -25.25 -8.31 -5.50
CA ILE A 64 -25.28 -7.69 -6.83
C ILE A 64 -26.70 -7.32 -7.24
N ILE A 65 -26.92 -6.04 -7.53
CA ILE A 65 -28.19 -5.50 -8.01
C ILE A 65 -27.96 -4.62 -9.24
N LYS A 66 -28.92 -4.60 -10.16
CA LYS A 66 -28.91 -3.70 -11.31
C LYS A 66 -29.85 -2.53 -11.05
N GLN A 67 -29.30 -1.33 -10.88
CA GLN A 67 -30.07 -0.10 -10.69
C GLN A 67 -29.59 0.97 -11.67
N GLY A 68 -30.53 1.66 -12.34
CA GLY A 68 -30.20 2.73 -13.27
C GLY A 68 -29.27 2.31 -14.41
N GLY A 69 -29.34 1.06 -14.86
CA GLY A 69 -28.46 0.51 -15.90
C GLY A 69 -27.05 0.14 -15.45
N ARG A 70 -26.70 0.32 -14.16
CA ARG A 70 -25.41 -0.05 -13.58
C ARG A 70 -25.56 -1.17 -12.56
N TYR A 71 -24.54 -2.01 -12.43
CA TYR A 71 -24.45 -2.96 -11.34
C TYR A 71 -23.89 -2.26 -10.10
N GLN A 72 -24.51 -2.53 -8.96
CA GLN A 72 -24.03 -2.17 -7.63
C GLN A 72 -23.85 -3.46 -6.85
N VAL A 73 -22.81 -3.53 -6.02
CA VAL A 73 -22.51 -4.70 -5.20
C VAL A 73 -21.97 -4.22 -3.86
N CYS A 74 -22.24 -4.97 -2.79
CA CYS A 74 -21.65 -4.68 -1.50
C CYS A 74 -20.19 -5.18 -1.46
N TRP A 75 -19.35 -4.46 -0.73
CA TRP A 75 -17.98 -4.86 -0.48
C TRP A 75 -17.97 -6.16 0.35
N PRO A 76 -17.28 -7.23 -0.09
CA PRO A 76 -17.20 -8.48 0.63
C PRO A 76 -16.17 -8.37 1.77
N TRP A 77 -16.54 -7.67 2.83
CA TRP A 77 -15.70 -7.56 4.02
C TRP A 77 -15.56 -8.92 4.70
N LYS A 78 -14.33 -9.25 5.15
CA LYS A 78 -14.08 -10.41 6.00
C LYS A 78 -14.54 -10.10 7.42
N ASP A 79 -15.28 -11.04 8.03
CA ASP A 79 -15.62 -10.94 9.45
C ASP A 79 -14.33 -11.00 10.27
N SER A 80 -13.88 -9.85 10.79
CA SER A 80 -12.65 -9.75 11.56
C SER A 80 -12.81 -10.36 12.96
N LYS A 81 -12.78 -11.70 13.05
CA LYS A 81 -12.75 -12.42 14.33
C LYS A 81 -11.35 -12.47 14.94
N GLN A 82 -10.33 -12.02 14.21
CA GLN A 82 -8.95 -12.02 14.68
C GLN A 82 -8.68 -10.81 15.57
N LYS A 83 -8.32 -11.09 16.82
CA LYS A 83 -7.79 -10.09 17.75
C LYS A 83 -6.41 -9.67 17.24
N LEU A 84 -6.31 -8.46 16.67
CA LEU A 84 -5.01 -7.90 16.29
C LEU A 84 -4.09 -7.86 17.52
N SER A 85 -2.82 -8.23 17.33
CA SER A 85 -1.83 -8.13 18.39
C SER A 85 -1.48 -6.67 18.68
N ASN A 86 -1.06 -6.39 19.90
CA ASN A 86 -0.59 -5.06 20.28
C ASN A 86 0.76 -4.78 19.59
N ASN A 87 0.81 -3.70 18.80
CA ASN A 87 2.02 -3.28 18.07
C ASN A 87 2.66 -2.00 18.62
N TYR A 88 2.25 -1.53 19.80
CA TYR A 88 2.71 -0.27 20.42
C TYR A 88 4.25 -0.18 20.47
N GLY A 89 4.91 -1.21 21.01
CA GLY A 89 6.37 -1.21 21.17
C GLY A 89 7.12 -1.04 19.85
N LEU A 90 6.62 -1.67 18.77
CA LEU A 90 7.18 -1.55 17.43
C LEU A 90 7.02 -0.12 16.89
N CYS A 91 5.83 0.45 16.99
CA CYS A 91 5.56 1.82 16.54
C CYS A 91 6.34 2.85 17.33
N LEU A 92 6.44 2.69 18.66
CA LEU A 92 7.26 3.56 19.50
C LEU A 92 8.74 3.49 19.12
N GLY A 93 9.28 2.30 18.87
CA GLY A 93 10.65 2.13 18.40
C GLY A 93 10.89 2.84 17.06
N ARG A 94 9.98 2.69 16.09
CA ARG A 94 10.04 3.39 14.80
C ARG A 94 9.97 4.91 14.95
N LEU A 95 9.10 5.40 15.84
CA LEU A 95 8.99 6.84 16.14
C LEU A 95 10.28 7.41 16.74
N LYS A 96 10.91 6.71 17.69
CA LYS A 96 12.21 7.12 18.25
C LYS A 96 13.28 7.22 17.18
N ASN A 97 13.36 6.24 16.29
CA ASN A 97 14.32 6.23 15.19
C ASN A 97 14.06 7.38 14.20
N LEU A 98 12.80 7.65 13.89
CA LEU A 98 12.38 8.78 13.07
C LEU A 98 12.85 10.11 13.67
N ILE A 99 12.57 10.34 14.96
CA ILE A 99 12.96 11.57 15.66
C ILE A 99 14.49 11.74 15.61
N ASN A 100 15.26 10.70 15.92
CA ASN A 100 16.72 10.75 15.85
C ASN A 100 17.21 11.12 14.44
N ARG A 101 16.65 10.50 13.39
CA ARG A 101 17.02 10.81 11.99
C ARG A 101 16.69 12.25 11.62
N LEU A 102 15.52 12.74 12.01
CA LEU A 102 15.10 14.13 11.76
C LEU A 102 15.97 15.14 12.51
N GLN A 103 16.41 14.82 13.73
CA GLN A 103 17.36 15.64 14.49
C GLN A 103 18.71 15.70 13.78
N HIS A 104 19.27 14.56 13.37
CA HIS A 104 20.54 14.51 12.66
C HIS A 104 20.51 15.29 11.34
N ASN A 105 19.37 15.26 10.64
CA ASN A 105 19.19 15.97 9.36
C ASN A 105 18.68 17.41 9.52
N SER A 106 18.60 17.95 10.75
CA SER A 106 18.08 19.30 11.04
C SER A 106 16.66 19.59 10.53
N ASN A 107 15.85 18.54 10.29
CA ASN A 107 14.49 18.63 9.74
C ASN A 107 13.39 18.48 10.80
N LEU A 108 13.75 18.31 12.08
CA LEU A 108 12.77 18.08 13.14
C LEU A 108 11.79 19.26 13.29
N HIS A 109 12.27 20.50 13.14
CA HIS A 109 11.45 21.69 13.31
C HIS A 109 10.38 21.82 12.22
N SER A 110 10.77 21.70 10.94
CA SER A 110 9.84 21.74 9.82
C SER A 110 8.82 20.59 9.89
N TYR A 111 9.27 19.41 10.28
CA TYR A 111 8.40 18.27 10.50
C TYR A 111 7.35 18.53 11.60
N HIS A 112 7.78 19.12 12.74
CA HIS A 112 6.86 19.51 13.81
C HIS A 112 5.85 20.56 13.36
N GLN A 113 6.28 21.56 12.59
CA GLN A 113 5.40 22.59 12.04
C GLN A 113 4.28 22.00 11.17
N ILE A 114 4.61 21.02 10.32
CA ILE A 114 3.62 20.31 9.49
C ILE A 114 2.61 19.53 10.35
N LEU A 115 3.07 18.89 11.44
CA LEU A 115 2.15 18.22 12.36
C LEU A 115 1.19 19.21 13.02
N MET A 116 1.68 20.38 13.44
CA MET A 116 0.82 21.42 14.03
C MET A 116 -0.18 22.00 13.03
N GLU A 117 0.22 22.20 11.77
CA GLU A 117 -0.70 22.63 10.70
C GLU A 117 -1.81 21.60 10.47
N LYS A 118 -1.46 20.31 10.46
CA LYS A 118 -2.43 19.21 10.32
C LYS A 118 -3.39 19.15 11.51
N LEU A 119 -2.87 19.38 12.72
CA LEU A 119 -3.68 19.44 13.93
C LEU A 119 -4.67 20.62 13.86
N HIS A 120 -4.18 21.79 13.46
CA HIS A 120 -4.99 22.99 13.33
C HIS A 120 -6.07 22.90 12.23
N SER A 121 -5.76 22.22 11.12
CA SER A 121 -6.71 21.97 10.03
C SER A 121 -7.71 20.84 10.33
N GLY A 122 -7.58 20.16 11.47
CA GLY A 122 -8.47 19.05 11.86
C GLY A 122 -8.26 17.77 11.04
N ILE A 123 -7.11 17.64 10.37
CA ILE A 123 -6.73 16.40 9.67
C ILE A 123 -6.35 15.33 10.69
N ILE A 124 -5.82 15.75 11.84
CA ILE A 124 -5.34 14.89 12.92
C ILE A 124 -5.85 15.42 14.26
N GLU A 125 -5.97 14.55 15.26
CA GLU A 125 -6.43 14.90 16.60
C GLU A 125 -5.55 14.26 17.69
N GLU A 126 -5.55 14.88 18.88
CA GLU A 126 -4.90 14.30 20.06
C GLU A 126 -5.76 13.16 20.62
N VAL A 127 -5.12 12.03 20.93
CA VAL A 127 -5.80 10.89 21.52
C VAL A 127 -6.00 11.12 23.02
N PRO A 128 -7.23 10.99 23.55
CA PRO A 128 -7.50 11.12 24.97
C PRO A 128 -6.68 10.13 25.82
N PRO A 129 -6.29 10.49 27.04
CA PRO A 129 -5.52 9.60 27.92
C PRO A 129 -6.35 8.46 28.53
N THR A 130 -7.65 8.40 28.25
CA THR A 130 -8.54 7.35 28.77
C THR A 130 -8.30 6.02 28.07
N ASP A 131 -8.35 4.92 28.82
CA ASP A 131 -8.29 3.56 28.26
C ASP A 131 -9.45 3.36 27.28
N GLU A 132 -9.13 3.37 25.98
CA GLU A 132 -10.10 3.11 24.94
C GLU A 132 -10.52 1.64 24.98
N VAL A 133 -11.82 1.39 24.99
CA VAL A 133 -12.38 0.04 24.91
C VAL A 133 -12.38 -0.40 23.45
N GLY A 134 -11.54 -1.37 23.10
CA GLY A 134 -11.50 -1.94 21.75
C GLY A 134 -10.16 -2.54 21.34
N VAL A 135 -10.05 -2.88 20.06
CA VAL A 135 -8.78 -3.30 19.44
C VAL A 135 -8.02 -2.04 19.04
N ILE A 136 -6.94 -1.72 19.76
CA ILE A 136 -6.06 -0.58 19.47
C ILE A 136 -4.85 -1.08 18.66
N HIS A 137 -4.60 -0.45 17.52
CA HIS A 137 -3.43 -0.72 16.70
C HIS A 137 -2.85 0.59 16.16
N TYR A 138 -1.54 0.76 16.31
CA TYR A 138 -0.84 2.00 15.98
C TYR A 138 -0.32 1.94 14.54
N LEU A 139 -0.33 3.06 13.82
CA LEU A 139 0.29 3.11 12.50
C LEU A 139 1.70 3.67 12.60
N PRO A 140 2.72 2.94 12.10
CA PRO A 140 4.08 3.44 12.11
C PRO A 140 4.20 4.60 11.12
N HIS A 141 4.68 5.75 11.59
CA HIS A 141 4.88 6.91 10.74
C HIS A 141 6.27 6.88 10.08
N HIS A 142 6.34 7.27 8.80
CA HIS A 142 7.58 7.48 8.05
C HIS A 142 7.48 8.77 7.22
N GLU A 143 8.51 9.61 7.27
CA GLU A 143 8.62 10.80 6.43
C GLU A 143 9.04 10.45 5.00
N VAL A 144 8.50 11.16 4.01
CA VAL A 144 8.88 11.01 2.60
C VAL A 144 9.51 12.31 2.12
N LEU A 145 10.84 12.37 2.13
CA LEU A 145 11.58 13.55 1.66
C LEU A 145 11.63 13.55 0.12
N THR A 146 11.05 14.57 -0.50
CA THR A 146 11.10 14.79 -1.95
C THR A 146 12.14 15.87 -2.27
N PRO A 147 13.21 15.58 -3.05
CA PRO A 147 14.29 16.53 -3.30
C PRO A 147 13.88 17.80 -4.06
N SER A 148 12.80 17.74 -4.83
CA SER A 148 12.37 18.79 -5.77
C SER A 148 11.25 19.69 -5.24
N VAL A 149 10.74 19.44 -4.04
CA VAL A 149 9.72 20.30 -3.44
C VAL A 149 10.17 20.66 -2.04
N VAL A 150 10.54 21.92 -1.85
CA VAL A 150 10.92 22.48 -0.54
C VAL A 150 9.79 22.33 0.50
N ASN A 151 8.57 21.95 0.12
CA ASN A 151 7.46 21.66 1.03
C ASN A 151 6.50 20.54 0.55
N GLY A 152 6.93 19.63 -0.32
CA GLY A 152 6.00 18.71 -1.01
C GLY A 152 6.19 17.25 -0.63
N LEU A 153 5.95 16.91 0.63
CA LEU A 153 5.76 15.51 1.01
C LEU A 153 4.56 14.97 0.21
N ASN A 154 4.79 13.91 -0.55
CA ASN A 154 3.76 13.27 -1.37
C ASN A 154 2.88 12.39 -0.45
N TRP A 155 1.68 12.86 -0.13
CA TRP A 155 0.85 12.35 0.99
C TRP A 155 -0.34 11.48 0.56
N VAL A 156 -0.17 10.57 -0.42
CA VAL A 156 -1.23 9.59 -0.76
C VAL A 156 -1.46 8.56 0.38
N GLY A 157 -0.61 8.54 1.42
CA GLY A 157 -0.74 7.63 2.57
C GLY A 157 -1.29 8.24 3.87
N LEU A 158 -1.77 9.49 3.85
CA LEU A 158 -2.16 10.19 5.08
C LEU A 158 -3.67 10.11 5.35
N LEU A 159 -4.20 8.91 5.60
CA LEU A 159 -5.61 8.74 5.98
C LEU A 159 -5.85 7.90 7.25
N ALA A 160 -4.88 7.80 8.14
CA ALA A 160 -5.17 7.36 9.50
C ALA A 160 -4.08 7.85 10.47
N GLN A 161 -4.21 9.08 10.95
CA GLN A 161 -3.76 9.37 12.31
C GLN A 161 -4.96 9.09 13.21
N LEU A 162 -4.87 7.99 13.95
CA LEU A 162 -5.68 7.64 15.12
C LEU A 162 -7.20 7.83 14.94
N SER A 163 -7.73 7.49 13.75
CA SER A 163 -9.17 7.34 13.56
C SER A 163 -9.57 5.91 13.90
N ARG A 164 -10.47 5.80 14.88
CA ARG A 164 -11.18 4.61 15.31
C ARG A 164 -11.60 3.77 14.11
N VAL A 165 -11.18 2.51 14.06
CA VAL A 165 -11.95 1.50 13.35
C VAL A 165 -13.28 1.42 14.10
N LEU A 166 -14.28 2.15 13.63
CA LEU A 166 -15.64 1.99 14.09
C LEU A 166 -16.04 0.54 13.79
N ASN A 167 -16.09 -0.26 14.84
CA ASN A 167 -17.02 -1.35 14.97
C ASN A 167 -18.40 -0.86 14.50
N LEU A 168 -18.80 -1.24 13.31
CA LEU A 168 -20.20 -1.35 12.94
C LEU A 168 -20.39 -2.79 12.47
N GLY A 169 -21.33 -3.46 13.14
CA GLY A 169 -21.53 -4.91 13.11
C GLY A 169 -22.24 -5.43 11.87
#